data_AF-A0A238VAD2-F1
#
_entry.id   AF-A0A238VAD2-F1
#
_cell.length_a   1.000
_cell.length_b   1.000
_cell.length_c   1.000
_cell.angle_alpha   90.00
_cell.angle_beta   90.00
_cell.angle_gamma   90.00
#
_symmetry.space_group_name_H-M   'P 1'
#
loop_
_entity.id
_entity.type
_entity.pdbx_description
1 polymer ?
#
loop_
_entity_poly.entity_id
_entity_poly.type
_entity_poly.pdbx_seq_one_letter_code
_entity_poly.pdbx_strand_id
1 'polypeptide(L)'
;MTPKQIERIKTKINKIKKALAADKKHWGGHYHDGRGLRYLPPEQYLKIQDYTGALRYFNWFSKNFPDDACYPVFLLEWTITLFMTKRKKQAEQKLIQTFKSNTYIIDKFLNKDFKHLDKTETSNWEFESLVEGLPYSNTQEELLDFTNWLEKFIVSDQFLIPTNKFLELQILLKKQTD
;
A
#
# COMPACT_ATOMS: atom_id res chain seq x y z
N MET A 1 -8.77 -12.94 16.68
CA MET A 1 -8.12 -12.00 17.64
C MET A 1 -9.02 -11.81 18.86
N THR A 2 -8.48 -11.68 20.07
CA THR A 2 -9.29 -11.46 21.29
C THR A 2 -9.70 -9.98 21.44
N PRO A 3 -10.80 -9.67 22.16
CA PRO A 3 -11.20 -8.28 22.42
C PRO A 3 -10.08 -7.43 23.04
N LYS A 4 -9.29 -8.02 23.95
CA LYS A 4 -8.15 -7.34 24.60
C LYS A 4 -7.02 -7.00 23.60
N GLN A 5 -6.78 -7.86 22.62
CA GLN A 5 -5.80 -7.57 21.55
C GLN A 5 -6.29 -6.44 20.63
N ILE A 6 -7.58 -6.43 20.28
CA ILE A 6 -8.21 -5.36 19.50
C ILE A 6 -8.06 -4.02 20.23
N GLU A 7 -8.36 -3.96 21.53
CA GLU A 7 -8.23 -2.74 22.34
C GLU A 7 -6.78 -2.24 22.45
N ARG A 8 -5.80 -3.15 22.49
CA ARG A 8 -4.37 -2.79 22.44
C ARG A 8 -4.01 -2.12 21.11
N ILE A 9 -4.52 -2.65 19.99
CA ILE A 9 -4.28 -2.09 18.66
C ILE A 9 -4.95 -0.72 18.54
N LYS A 10 -6.20 -0.55 18.98
CA LYS A 10 -6.88 0.75 19.03
C LYS A 10 -6.09 1.78 19.87
N THR A 11 -5.58 1.35 21.03
CA THR A 11 -4.71 2.19 21.86
C THR A 11 -3.44 2.61 21.12
N LYS A 12 -2.80 1.70 20.36
CA LYS A 12 -1.62 2.02 19.54
C LYS A 12 -1.95 3.04 18.45
N ILE A 13 -3.04 2.86 17.72
CA ILE A 13 -3.53 3.82 16.71
C ILE A 13 -3.72 5.20 17.34
N ASN A 14 -4.39 5.27 18.49
CA ASN A 14 -4.64 6.54 19.19
C ASN A 14 -3.34 7.22 19.65
N LYS A 15 -2.37 6.46 20.13
CA LYS A 15 -1.04 6.99 20.50
C LYS A 15 -0.32 7.59 19.30
N ILE A 16 -0.32 6.90 18.15
CA ILE A 16 0.30 7.40 16.91
C ILE A 16 -0.36 8.70 16.46
N LYS A 17 -1.70 8.75 16.43
CA LYS A 17 -2.45 9.96 16.04
C LYS A 17 -2.16 11.15 16.96
N LYS A 18 -2.08 10.92 18.28
CA LYS A 18 -1.71 11.96 19.25
C LYS A 18 -0.27 12.45 19.05
N ALA A 19 0.66 11.54 18.77
CA ALA A 19 2.05 11.89 18.49
C ALA A 19 2.17 12.74 17.21
N LEU A 20 1.49 12.36 16.12
CA LEU A 20 1.45 13.16 14.89
C LEU A 20 0.83 14.54 15.11
N ALA A 21 -0.25 14.64 15.90
CA ALA A 21 -0.84 15.93 16.22
C ALA A 21 0.09 16.81 17.08
N ALA A 22 0.81 16.21 18.02
CA ALA A 22 1.81 16.90 18.85
C ALA A 22 3.01 17.36 18.01
N ASP A 23 3.52 16.52 17.10
CA ASP A 23 4.57 16.87 16.14
C ASP A 23 4.12 18.05 15.29
N LYS A 24 2.90 17.97 14.71
CA LYS A 24 2.33 19.08 13.93
C LYS A 24 2.34 20.40 14.69
N LYS A 25 1.89 20.36 15.95
CA LYS A 25 1.83 21.54 16.80
C LYS A 25 3.22 22.07 17.13
N HIS A 26 4.17 21.18 17.41
CA HIS A 26 5.54 21.54 17.75
C HIS A 26 6.23 22.27 16.59
N TRP A 27 6.02 21.80 15.36
CA TRP A 27 6.62 22.38 14.14
C TRP A 27 5.72 23.43 13.46
N GLY A 28 4.96 24.21 14.25
CA GLY A 28 4.25 25.38 13.74
C GLY A 28 3.15 25.10 12.72
N GLY A 29 2.58 23.90 12.71
CA GLY A 29 1.56 23.48 11.74
C GLY A 29 2.07 22.54 10.66
N HIS A 30 3.37 22.28 10.61
CA HIS A 30 4.01 21.34 9.68
C HIS A 30 4.33 20.02 10.37
N TYR A 31 4.56 18.95 9.60
CA TYR A 31 5.02 17.67 10.15
C TYR A 31 6.52 17.55 9.88
N HIS A 32 7.30 17.23 10.91
CA HIS A 32 8.67 16.77 10.69
C HIS A 32 8.66 15.28 10.39
N ASP A 33 7.89 14.49 11.17
CA ASP A 33 7.68 13.05 10.99
C ASP A 33 8.93 12.22 10.62
N GLY A 34 10.10 12.60 11.16
CA GLY A 34 11.36 11.89 10.90
C GLY A 34 11.39 10.43 11.38
N ARG A 35 10.36 9.98 12.12
CA ARG A 35 10.17 8.59 12.56
C ARG A 35 9.27 7.78 11.65
N GLY A 36 8.67 8.39 10.62
CA GLY A 36 7.73 7.72 9.70
C GLY A 36 6.44 7.26 10.37
N LEU A 37 5.98 7.96 11.42
CA LEU A 37 4.78 7.58 12.16
C LEU A 37 3.53 7.63 11.26
N ARG A 38 3.54 8.44 10.20
CA ARG A 38 2.42 8.55 9.26
C ARG A 38 2.10 7.24 8.52
N TYR A 39 3.04 6.31 8.48
CA TYR A 39 2.90 5.05 7.75
C TYR A 39 2.37 3.88 8.58
N LEU A 40 2.38 4.01 9.91
CA LEU A 40 2.06 2.91 10.81
C LEU A 40 0.56 2.62 11.00
N PRO A 41 -0.36 3.61 10.97
CA PRO A 41 -1.76 3.35 11.30
C PRO A 41 -2.52 2.39 10.39
N PRO A 42 -2.36 2.38 9.04
CA PRO A 42 -3.16 1.50 8.20
C PRO A 42 -2.99 0.02 8.50
N GLU A 43 -1.76 -0.48 8.62
CA GLU A 43 -1.47 -1.86 9.08
C GLU A 43 -2.26 -2.22 10.34
N GLN A 44 -2.32 -1.29 11.31
CA GLN A 44 -3.03 -1.50 12.57
C GLN A 44 -4.55 -1.57 12.38
N TYR A 45 -5.12 -0.72 11.52
CA TYR A 45 -6.56 -0.78 11.20
C TYR A 45 -6.91 -2.08 10.47
N LEU A 46 -6.10 -2.52 9.50
CA LEU A 46 -6.33 -3.75 8.75
C LEU A 46 -6.27 -4.98 9.66
N LYS A 47 -5.34 -5.03 10.62
CA LYS A 47 -5.25 -6.11 11.62
C LYS A 47 -6.52 -6.33 12.44
N ILE A 48 -7.32 -5.27 12.64
CA ILE A 48 -8.62 -5.35 13.34
C ILE A 48 -9.81 -5.22 12.39
N GLN A 49 -9.56 -5.29 11.08
CA GLN A 49 -10.58 -5.19 10.02
C GLN A 49 -11.42 -3.89 10.09
N ASP A 50 -10.86 -2.81 10.66
CA ASP A 50 -11.52 -1.49 10.69
C ASP A 50 -11.20 -0.69 9.43
N TYR A 51 -11.74 -1.16 8.30
CA TYR A 51 -11.52 -0.52 6.99
C TYR A 51 -12.09 0.89 6.90
N THR A 52 -13.16 1.18 7.65
CA THR A 52 -13.72 2.54 7.74
C THR A 52 -12.78 3.48 8.50
N GLY A 53 -12.15 2.99 9.57
CA GLY A 53 -11.07 3.68 10.29
C GLY A 53 -9.85 3.92 9.40
N ALA A 54 -9.39 2.89 8.68
CA ALA A 54 -8.30 2.99 7.72
C ALA A 54 -8.60 4.05 6.65
N LEU A 55 -9.80 4.04 6.07
CA LEU A 55 -10.19 5.00 5.04
C LEU A 55 -10.16 6.44 5.56
N ARG A 56 -10.69 6.70 6.77
CA ARG A 56 -10.62 8.02 7.39
C ARG A 56 -9.17 8.47 7.57
N TYR A 57 -8.29 7.52 7.92
CA TYR A 57 -6.87 7.79 8.02
C TYR A 57 -6.23 8.12 6.68
N PHE A 58 -6.50 7.34 5.62
CA PHE A 58 -5.99 7.61 4.28
C PHE A 58 -6.47 8.95 3.72
N ASN A 59 -7.72 9.35 3.97
CA ASN A 59 -8.22 10.68 3.60
C ASN A 59 -7.49 11.80 4.36
N TRP A 60 -7.17 11.57 5.64
CA TRP A 60 -6.34 12.50 6.40
C TRP A 60 -4.91 12.54 5.84
N PHE A 61 -4.33 11.40 5.51
CA PHE A 61 -2.98 11.29 4.95
C PHE A 61 -2.89 12.05 3.63
N SER A 62 -3.78 11.77 2.67
CA SER A 62 -3.80 12.43 1.35
C SER A 62 -3.94 13.94 1.45
N LYS A 63 -4.66 14.44 2.47
CA LYS A 63 -4.84 15.87 2.71
C LYS A 63 -3.58 16.53 3.29
N ASN A 64 -2.83 15.84 4.15
CA ASN A 64 -1.68 16.42 4.85
C ASN A 64 -0.35 16.14 4.16
N PHE A 65 -0.28 15.13 3.29
CA PHE A 65 0.92 14.69 2.57
C PHE A 65 0.59 14.45 1.09
N PRO A 66 0.12 15.46 0.34
CA PRO A 66 -0.34 15.28 -1.05
C PRO A 66 0.79 14.87 -2.02
N ASP A 67 2.03 15.30 -1.73
CA ASP A 67 3.21 15.04 -2.57
C ASP A 67 3.97 13.77 -2.17
N ASP A 68 3.45 13.00 -1.21
CA ASP A 68 4.10 11.80 -0.71
C ASP A 68 3.83 10.62 -1.65
N ALA A 69 4.91 10.09 -2.25
CA ALA A 69 4.85 8.94 -3.17
C ALA A 69 4.40 7.64 -2.47
N CYS A 70 4.49 7.59 -1.14
CA CYS A 70 4.30 6.44 -0.27
C CYS A 70 5.30 5.31 -0.57
N TYR A 71 5.35 4.32 0.32
CA TYR A 71 6.05 3.07 0.07
C TYR A 71 5.08 1.96 -0.38
N PRO A 72 5.55 0.91 -1.05
CA PRO A 72 4.67 -0.01 -1.80
C PRO A 72 3.64 -0.75 -0.94
N VAL A 73 4.00 -1.21 0.27
CA VAL A 73 3.05 -1.93 1.15
C VAL A 73 1.93 -1.01 1.63
N PHE A 74 2.21 0.26 1.94
CA PHE A 74 1.17 1.23 2.30
C PHE A 74 0.21 1.51 1.15
N LEU A 75 0.69 1.50 -0.09
CA LEU A 75 -0.17 1.59 -1.27
C LEU A 75 -1.07 0.35 -1.42
N LEU A 76 -0.56 -0.84 -1.12
CA LEU A 76 -1.38 -2.07 -1.07
C LEU A 76 -2.46 -1.97 0.02
N GLU A 77 -2.11 -1.55 1.24
CA GLU A 77 -3.06 -1.36 2.35
C GLU A 77 -4.15 -0.33 2.00
N TRP A 78 -3.77 0.71 1.26
CA TRP A 78 -4.71 1.70 0.73
C TRP A 78 -5.64 1.08 -0.32
N THR A 79 -5.09 0.28 -1.23
CA THR A 79 -5.86 -0.45 -2.25
C THR A 79 -6.90 -1.36 -1.61
N ILE A 80 -6.49 -2.19 -0.63
CA ILE A 80 -7.38 -3.08 0.13
C ILE A 80 -8.48 -2.24 0.79
N THR A 81 -8.12 -1.14 1.46
CA THR A 81 -9.09 -0.28 2.15
C THR A 81 -10.12 0.32 1.20
N LEU A 82 -9.70 0.79 0.03
CA LEU A 82 -10.61 1.34 -0.97
C LEU A 82 -11.57 0.27 -1.48
N PHE A 83 -11.06 -0.93 -1.74
CA PHE A 83 -11.89 -2.05 -2.17
C PHE A 83 -12.91 -2.46 -1.10
N MET A 84 -12.45 -2.72 0.14
CA MET A 84 -13.31 -3.15 1.26
C MET A 84 -14.36 -2.10 1.63
N THR A 85 -14.12 -0.83 1.31
CA THR A 85 -15.08 0.26 1.51
C THR A 85 -15.85 0.64 0.24
N LYS A 86 -15.91 -0.26 -0.76
CA LYS A 86 -16.73 -0.15 -1.99
C LYS A 86 -16.36 1.01 -2.93
N ARG A 87 -15.10 1.47 -2.89
CA ARG A 87 -14.56 2.52 -3.78
C ARG A 87 -13.79 1.89 -4.96
N LYS A 88 -14.47 1.04 -5.72
CA LYS A 88 -13.84 0.16 -6.73
C LYS A 88 -12.94 0.91 -7.72
N LYS A 89 -13.41 1.98 -8.35
CA LYS A 89 -12.61 2.79 -9.31
C LYS A 89 -11.33 3.35 -8.69
N GLN A 90 -11.38 3.76 -7.42
CA GLN A 90 -10.21 4.29 -6.72
C GLN A 90 -9.25 3.15 -6.35
N ALA A 91 -9.77 1.98 -5.97
CA ALA A 91 -8.95 0.79 -5.72
C ALA A 91 -8.22 0.35 -7.00
N GLU A 92 -8.88 0.36 -8.16
CA GLU A 92 -8.26 0.04 -9.45
C GLU A 92 -7.06 0.96 -9.74
N GLN A 93 -7.25 2.28 -9.60
CA GLN A 93 -6.19 3.27 -9.78
C GLN A 93 -5.05 3.09 -8.76
N LYS A 94 -5.39 2.82 -7.49
CA LYS A 94 -4.40 2.63 -6.42
C LYS A 94 -3.63 1.33 -6.59
N LEU A 95 -4.24 0.27 -7.13
CA LEU A 95 -3.54 -0.97 -7.44
C LEU A 95 -2.51 -0.76 -8.55
N ILE A 96 -2.86 -0.02 -9.61
CA ILE A 96 -1.90 0.31 -10.67
C ILE A 96 -0.73 1.11 -10.10
N GLN A 97 -0.99 2.07 -9.20
CA GLN A 97 0.08 2.78 -8.49
C GLN A 97 0.94 1.84 -7.63
N THR A 98 0.31 0.89 -6.93
CA THR A 98 0.99 -0.12 -6.11
C THR A 98 1.94 -0.96 -6.97
N PHE A 99 1.46 -1.47 -8.12
CA PHE A 99 2.26 -2.24 -9.06
C PHE A 99 3.46 -1.46 -9.60
N LYS A 100 3.26 -0.18 -9.95
CA LYS A 100 4.33 0.70 -10.43
C LYS A 100 5.38 0.99 -9.35
N SER A 101 4.99 0.95 -8.09
CA SER A 101 5.90 1.17 -6.95
C SER A 101 6.71 -0.08 -6.60
N ASN A 102 6.17 -1.28 -6.81
CA ASN A 102 6.89 -2.54 -6.69
C ASN A 102 6.16 -3.61 -7.52
N THR A 103 6.86 -4.18 -8.50
CA THR A 103 6.28 -5.14 -9.46
C THR A 103 6.05 -6.54 -8.87
N TYR A 104 6.63 -6.84 -7.70
CA TYR A 104 6.58 -8.15 -7.06
C TYR A 104 5.43 -8.26 -6.03
N ILE A 105 4.87 -7.13 -5.57
CA ILE A 105 3.84 -7.13 -4.50
C ILE A 105 2.61 -7.97 -4.85
N ILE A 106 2.11 -7.83 -6.09
CA ILE A 106 0.87 -8.52 -6.50
C ILE A 106 1.11 -10.02 -6.61
N ASP A 107 2.22 -10.42 -7.23
CA ASP A 107 2.59 -11.83 -7.36
C ASP A 107 2.84 -12.45 -5.97
N LYS A 108 3.51 -11.73 -5.06
CA LYS A 108 3.71 -12.18 -3.68
C LYS A 108 2.39 -12.37 -2.94
N PHE A 109 1.49 -11.39 -3.03
CA PHE A 109 0.17 -11.46 -2.39
C PHE A 109 -0.63 -12.66 -2.90
N LEU A 110 -0.60 -12.94 -4.20
CA LEU A 110 -1.30 -14.05 -4.84
C LEU A 110 -0.54 -15.39 -4.76
N ASN A 111 0.64 -15.41 -4.14
CA ASN A 111 1.52 -16.57 -4.09
C ASN A 111 1.84 -17.15 -5.49
N LYS A 112 2.18 -16.26 -6.44
CA LYS A 112 2.61 -16.59 -7.81
C LYS A 112 4.13 -16.43 -7.95
N ASP A 113 4.70 -17.14 -8.91
CA ASP A 113 6.10 -16.99 -9.28
C ASP A 113 6.37 -15.58 -9.83
N PHE A 114 7.53 -15.03 -9.46
CA PHE A 114 7.93 -13.71 -9.91
C PHE A 114 8.41 -13.72 -11.35
N LYS A 115 7.97 -12.71 -12.10
CA LYS A 115 8.57 -12.40 -13.40
C LYS A 115 9.77 -11.51 -13.18
N HIS A 116 10.96 -12.10 -13.16
CA HIS A 116 12.20 -11.33 -13.14
C HIS A 116 12.41 -10.70 -14.52
N LEU A 117 12.04 -9.42 -14.61
CA LEU A 117 12.24 -8.61 -15.80
C LEU A 117 13.54 -7.85 -15.67
N ASP A 118 14.31 -7.80 -16.76
CA ASP A 118 15.53 -6.99 -16.82
C ASP A 118 15.17 -5.50 -16.98
N LYS A 119 14.82 -4.88 -15.85
CA LYS A 119 14.30 -3.51 -15.76
C LYS A 119 15.12 -2.67 -14.79
N THR A 120 14.99 -1.35 -14.90
CA THR A 120 15.57 -0.42 -13.92
C THR A 120 14.93 -0.63 -12.55
N GLU A 121 15.77 -0.69 -11.53
CA GLU A 121 15.39 -0.66 -10.12
C GLU A 121 16.40 0.22 -9.38
N THR A 122 15.97 1.38 -8.92
CA THR A 122 16.85 2.41 -8.33
C THR A 122 16.62 2.63 -6.84
N SER A 123 15.47 2.15 -6.35
CA SER A 123 15.12 2.21 -4.93
C SER A 123 15.09 0.80 -4.35
N ASN A 124 15.52 0.68 -3.10
CA ASN A 124 15.32 -0.54 -2.31
C ASN A 124 13.84 -0.93 -2.19
N TRP A 125 12.90 0.00 -2.41
CA TRP A 125 11.48 -0.29 -2.43
C TRP A 125 11.00 -1.00 -3.70
N GLU A 126 11.78 -0.94 -4.78
CA GLU A 126 11.44 -1.57 -6.06
C GLU A 126 11.94 -3.02 -6.15
N PHE A 127 12.91 -3.38 -5.30
CA PHE A 127 13.49 -4.72 -5.24
C PHE A 127 12.52 -5.77 -4.70
N GLU A 128 12.76 -7.02 -5.09
CA GLU A 128 12.04 -8.19 -4.60
C GLU A 128 12.14 -8.36 -3.08
N SER A 129 13.28 -8.04 -2.47
CA SER A 129 13.50 -8.21 -1.03
C SER A 129 12.50 -7.44 -0.16
N LEU A 130 11.87 -6.37 -0.67
CA LEU A 130 10.79 -5.68 0.02
C LEU A 130 9.62 -6.62 0.37
N VAL A 131 9.29 -7.56 -0.52
CA VAL A 131 8.09 -8.39 -0.38
C VAL A 131 8.30 -9.63 0.49
N GLU A 132 9.52 -9.90 0.94
CA GLU A 132 9.83 -10.97 1.90
C GLU A 132 9.06 -10.80 3.21
N GLY A 133 8.91 -9.55 3.67
CA GLY A 133 8.21 -9.19 4.91
C GLY A 133 6.73 -8.85 4.73
N LEU A 134 6.11 -9.14 3.58
CA LEU A 134 4.72 -8.76 3.31
C LEU A 134 3.77 -9.53 4.25
N PRO A 135 2.99 -8.84 5.11
CA PRO A 135 2.12 -9.52 6.07
C PRO A 135 0.76 -9.92 5.49
N TYR A 136 0.60 -9.77 4.17
CA TYR A 136 -0.67 -9.95 3.46
C TYR A 136 -0.57 -11.07 2.43
N SER A 137 -1.58 -11.93 2.39
CA SER A 137 -1.68 -13.02 1.42
C SER A 137 -3.13 -13.29 1.00
N ASN A 138 -3.28 -13.91 -0.17
CA ASN A 138 -4.55 -14.40 -0.69
C ASN A 138 -5.20 -15.51 0.17
N THR A 139 -4.48 -16.09 1.12
CA THR A 139 -4.98 -17.11 2.04
C THR A 139 -5.71 -16.54 3.26
N GLN A 140 -5.67 -15.23 3.48
CA GLN A 140 -6.40 -14.58 4.56
C GLN A 140 -7.90 -14.55 4.24
N GLU A 141 -8.70 -15.14 5.12
CA GLU A 141 -10.16 -15.24 4.95
C GLU A 141 -10.80 -13.86 4.77
N GLU A 142 -10.37 -12.86 5.54
CA GLU A 142 -10.87 -11.50 5.46
C GLU A 142 -10.54 -10.76 4.15
N LEU A 143 -9.63 -11.30 3.34
CA LEU A 143 -9.22 -10.74 2.05
C LEU A 143 -9.70 -11.58 0.85
N LEU A 144 -10.60 -12.55 1.05
CA LEU A 144 -11.05 -13.42 -0.03
C LEU A 144 -11.78 -12.64 -1.15
N ASP A 145 -12.69 -11.73 -0.79
CA ASP A 145 -13.39 -10.88 -1.76
C ASP A 145 -12.42 -9.98 -2.54
N PHE A 146 -11.41 -9.44 -1.83
CA PHE A 146 -10.35 -8.64 -2.44
C PHE A 146 -9.52 -9.47 -3.41
N THR A 147 -9.15 -10.70 -3.02
CA THR A 147 -8.40 -11.64 -3.86
C THR A 147 -9.16 -11.96 -5.14
N ASN A 148 -10.44 -12.34 -5.03
CA ASN A 148 -11.29 -12.66 -6.18
C ASN A 148 -11.44 -11.48 -7.15
N TRP A 149 -11.51 -10.26 -6.61
CA TRP A 149 -11.52 -9.05 -7.45
C TRP A 149 -10.16 -8.80 -8.09
N LEU A 150 -9.08 -8.93 -7.32
CA LEU A 150 -7.71 -8.69 -7.75
C LEU A 150 -7.36 -9.59 -8.94
N GLU A 151 -7.61 -10.89 -8.84
CA GLU A 151 -7.33 -11.86 -9.91
C GLU A 151 -8.04 -11.52 -11.22
N LYS A 152 -9.29 -11.04 -11.15
CA LYS A 152 -10.06 -10.60 -12.32
C LYS A 152 -9.54 -9.28 -12.89
N PHE A 153 -9.13 -8.37 -12.03
CA PHE A 153 -8.70 -7.04 -12.46
C PHE A 153 -7.31 -7.05 -13.09
N ILE A 154 -6.36 -7.85 -12.58
CA ILE A 154 -4.99 -7.88 -13.11
C ILE A 154 -4.87 -8.47 -14.52
N VAL A 155 -5.90 -9.17 -14.99
CA VAL A 155 -5.98 -9.69 -16.38
C VAL A 155 -6.83 -8.80 -17.29
N SER A 156 -7.36 -7.68 -16.78
CA SER A 156 -8.16 -6.74 -17.56
C SER A 156 -7.27 -5.74 -18.31
N ASP A 157 -7.77 -5.22 -19.43
CA ASP A 157 -7.11 -4.16 -20.20
C ASP A 157 -6.83 -2.91 -19.36
N GLN A 158 -7.74 -2.59 -18.43
CA GLN A 158 -7.60 -1.44 -17.53
C GLN A 158 -6.35 -1.55 -16.64
N PHE A 159 -5.91 -2.77 -16.32
CA PHE A 159 -4.67 -3.00 -15.60
C PHE A 159 -3.49 -3.20 -16.56
N LEU A 160 -3.63 -4.11 -17.52
CA LEU A 160 -2.52 -4.55 -18.39
C LEU A 160 -1.95 -3.43 -19.26
N ILE A 161 -2.79 -2.59 -19.86
CA ILE A 161 -2.33 -1.50 -20.75
C ILE A 161 -1.38 -0.55 -20.00
N PRO A 162 -1.78 0.07 -18.86
CA PRO A 162 -0.89 1.00 -18.17
C PRO A 162 0.31 0.33 -17.48
N THR A 163 0.21 -0.93 -17.07
CA THR A 163 1.34 -1.64 -16.42
C THR A 163 2.36 -2.14 -17.41
N ASN A 164 1.94 -2.67 -18.56
CA ASN A 164 2.86 -3.10 -19.62
C ASN A 164 3.62 -1.90 -20.19
N LYS A 165 2.93 -0.79 -20.45
CA LYS A 165 3.58 0.47 -20.87
C LYS A 165 4.62 0.94 -19.84
N PHE A 166 4.34 0.79 -18.55
CA PHE A 166 5.32 1.13 -17.50
C PHE A 166 6.55 0.21 -17.55
N LEU A 167 6.35 -1.10 -17.67
CA LEU A 167 7.44 -2.07 -17.75
C LEU A 167 8.33 -1.85 -18.99
N GLU A 168 7.71 -1.61 -20.14
CA GLU A 168 8.43 -1.27 -21.39
C GLU A 168 9.35 -0.05 -21.19
N LEU A 169 8.85 1.00 -20.56
CA LEU A 169 9.64 2.20 -20.26
C LEU A 169 10.79 1.90 -19.29
N GLN A 170 10.57 1.10 -18.24
CA GLN A 170 11.62 0.72 -17.30
C GLN A 170 12.73 -0.14 -17.95
N ILE A 171 12.37 -1.01 -18.89
CA ILE A 171 13.34 -1.80 -19.67
C ILE A 171 14.13 -0.90 -20.63
N LEU A 172 13.46 0.04 -21.31
CA LEU A 172 14.14 0.98 -22.22
C LEU A 172 15.09 1.92 -21.48
N LEU A 173 14.71 2.39 -20.29
CA LEU A 173 15.55 3.25 -19.46
C LEU A 173 16.84 2.53 -19.05
N LYS A 174 16.75 1.28 -18.60
CA LYS A 174 17.93 0.48 -18.24
C LYS A 174 18.94 0.39 -19.38
N LYS A 175 18.45 0.08 -20.59
CA LYS A 175 19.28 -0.01 -21.81
C LYS A 175 19.96 1.29 -22.22
N GLN A 176 19.48 2.45 -21.76
CA GLN A 176 20.10 3.74 -22.06
C GLN A 176 21.10 4.18 -20.99
N THR A 177 21.00 3.62 -19.78
CA THR A 177 21.89 3.93 -18.66
C THR A 177 23.06 2.96 -18.53
N ASP A 178 22.99 1.81 -19.21
CA ASP A 178 24.07 0.82 -19.37
C ASP A 178 24.93 1.12 -20.62
#